data_AF-A0A662IEA1-F1
#
_entry.id   AF-A0A662IEA1-F1
#
_cell.length_a   1.000
_cell.length_b   1.000
_cell.length_c   1.000
_cell.angle_alpha   90.00
_cell.angle_beta   90.00
_cell.angle_gamma   90.00
#
_symmetry.space_group_name_H-M   'P 1'
#
loop_
_entity.id
_entity.type
_entity.pdbx_description
1 polymer ?
#
loop_
_entity_poly.entity_id
_entity_poly.type
_entity_poly.pdbx_seq_one_letter_code
_entity_poly.pdbx_strand_id
1 'polypeptide(L)'
;MARTPSHAEGLQEIQMLIILRPGLVREFVREVLEAVRRAGLNAYPRAEGYAFMRDEIVGRLGLPHLRCAVMPDRVVVWVRDPYNLRNDLLSAAGMSADEYFEEIMVAAGEIARVYEKYRALASGYLLKLP
;
A
#
# COMPACT_ATOMS: atom_id res chain seq x y z
N MET A 1 10.88 25.54 13.01
CA MET A 1 11.09 24.09 13.16
C MET A 1 9.93 23.40 12.46
N ALA A 2 10.21 22.52 11.49
CA ALA A 2 9.15 21.71 10.88
C ALA A 2 8.64 20.70 11.91
N ARG A 3 7.31 20.57 12.04
CA ARG A 3 6.67 19.57 12.90
C ARG A 3 6.89 18.19 12.28
N THR A 4 7.29 17.20 13.08
CA THR A 4 7.30 15.79 12.64
C THR A 4 5.85 15.35 12.38
N PRO A 5 5.54 14.83 11.19
CA PRO A 5 4.20 14.31 10.90
C PRO A 5 3.89 13.10 11.79
N SER A 6 2.65 13.00 12.24
CA SER A 6 2.13 11.81 12.94
C SER A 6 2.09 10.60 12.00
N HIS A 7 2.02 9.38 12.55
CA HIS A 7 1.89 8.17 11.73
C HIS A 7 0.70 8.24 10.77
N ALA A 8 -0.45 8.75 11.21
CA ALA A 8 -1.62 8.90 10.34
C ALA A 8 -1.38 9.88 9.17
N GLU A 9 -0.69 11.00 9.44
CA GLU A 9 -0.28 11.95 8.39
C GLU A 9 0.70 11.29 7.41
N GLY A 10 1.66 10.50 7.90
CA GLY A 10 2.53 9.70 7.04
C GLY A 10 1.76 8.69 6.18
N LEU A 11 0.86 7.90 6.77
CA LEU A 11 0.07 6.94 6.00
C LEU A 11 -0.79 7.60 4.92
N GLN A 12 -1.31 8.80 5.17
CA GLN A 12 -2.11 9.55 4.19
C GLN A 12 -1.32 9.97 2.95
N GLU A 13 -0.03 10.24 3.09
CA GLU A 13 0.85 10.68 2.01
C GLU A 13 1.13 9.56 1.00
N ILE A 14 0.93 8.29 1.39
CA ILE A 14 1.14 7.14 0.51
C ILE A 14 0.07 7.09 -0.58
N GLN A 15 0.45 7.51 -1.77
CA GLN A 15 -0.38 7.47 -2.97
C GLN A 15 0.48 7.15 -4.18
N MET A 16 0.12 6.11 -4.92
CA MET A 16 0.83 5.68 -6.11
C MET A 16 -0.18 5.43 -7.23
N LEU A 17 0.10 5.95 -8.42
CA LEU A 17 -0.69 5.71 -9.61
C LEU A 17 0.25 5.52 -10.80
N ILE A 18 -0.05 4.51 -11.60
CA ILE A 18 0.64 4.29 -12.87
C ILE A 18 -0.39 3.95 -13.94
N ILE A 19 -0.29 4.61 -15.08
CA ILE A 19 -1.08 4.32 -16.28
C ILE A 19 -0.14 3.66 -17.28
N LEU A 20 -0.48 2.44 -17.67
CA LEU A 20 0.30 1.57 -18.53
C LEU A 20 -0.55 1.09 -19.70
N ARG A 21 0.11 0.63 -20.77
CA ARG A 21 -0.58 -0.10 -21.83
C ARG A 21 -1.19 -1.39 -21.23
N PRO A 22 -2.40 -1.82 -21.63
CA PRO A 22 -3.07 -2.98 -21.03
C PRO A 22 -2.25 -4.27 -20.98
N GLY A 23 -1.38 -4.50 -21.97
CA GLY A 23 -0.49 -5.66 -22.00
C GLY A 23 0.55 -5.71 -20.88
N LEU A 24 0.90 -4.56 -20.28
CA LEU A 24 1.90 -4.46 -19.20
C LEU A 24 1.28 -4.53 -17.81
N VAL A 25 -0.02 -4.20 -17.65
CA VAL A 25 -0.68 -4.15 -16.35
C VAL A 25 -0.61 -5.49 -15.62
N ARG A 26 -0.82 -6.61 -16.33
CA ARG A 26 -0.78 -7.94 -15.73
C ARG A 26 0.59 -8.27 -15.15
N GLU A 27 1.66 -7.97 -15.89
CA GLU A 27 3.03 -8.20 -15.47
C GLU A 27 3.40 -7.31 -14.29
N PHE A 28 3.06 -6.03 -14.39
CA PHE A 28 3.23 -5.05 -13.32
C PHE A 28 2.55 -5.50 -12.02
N VAL A 29 1.28 -5.91 -12.08
CA VAL A 29 0.55 -6.37 -10.90
C VAL A 29 1.20 -7.61 -10.30
N ARG A 30 1.68 -8.56 -11.11
CA ARG A 30 2.42 -9.73 -10.59
C ARG A 30 3.66 -9.30 -9.80
N GLU A 31 4.46 -8.37 -10.31
CA GLU A 31 5.63 -7.87 -9.57
C GLU A 31 5.26 -7.13 -8.29
N VAL A 32 4.15 -6.36 -8.30
CA VAL A 32 3.62 -5.72 -7.08
C VAL A 32 3.24 -6.78 -6.04
N LEU A 33 2.53 -7.83 -6.44
CA LEU A 33 2.15 -8.92 -5.52
C LEU A 33 3.38 -9.64 -4.93
N GLU A 34 4.42 -9.86 -5.75
CA GLU A 34 5.67 -10.42 -5.27
C GLU A 34 6.39 -9.48 -4.28
N ALA A 35 6.39 -8.17 -4.55
CA ALA A 35 6.98 -7.16 -3.68
C ALA A 35 6.28 -7.09 -2.32
N VAL A 36 4.94 -7.11 -2.32
CA VAL A 36 4.12 -7.18 -1.11
C VAL A 36 4.45 -8.41 -0.28
N ARG A 37 4.57 -9.58 -0.92
CA ARG A 37 4.93 -10.82 -0.23
C ARG A 37 6.34 -10.76 0.36
N ARG A 38 7.32 -10.19 -0.35
CA ARG A 38 8.68 -9.99 0.18
C ARG A 38 8.71 -9.04 1.38
N ALA A 39 7.81 -8.05 1.41
CA ALA A 39 7.63 -7.15 2.54
C ALA A 39 6.89 -7.78 3.74
N GLY A 40 6.51 -9.06 3.66
CA GLY A 40 5.83 -9.78 4.75
C GLY A 40 4.32 -9.61 4.80
N LEU A 41 3.71 -8.99 3.78
CA LEU A 41 2.26 -8.83 3.68
C LEU A 41 1.63 -9.87 2.75
N ASN A 42 0.34 -10.13 2.96
CA ASN A 42 -0.48 -10.99 2.13
C ASN A 42 -1.40 -10.16 1.24
N ALA A 43 -1.62 -10.64 0.01
CA ALA A 43 -2.56 -10.02 -0.92
C ALA A 43 -3.92 -10.73 -0.88
N TYR A 44 -4.91 -10.04 -0.32
CA TYR A 44 -6.27 -10.53 -0.23
C TYR A 44 -7.13 -9.98 -1.38
N PRO A 45 -7.76 -10.83 -2.22
CA PRO A 45 -8.60 -10.38 -3.32
C PRO A 45 -9.79 -9.51 -2.87
N ARG A 46 -10.12 -8.53 -3.70
CA ARG A 46 -11.23 -7.59 -3.53
C ARG A 46 -11.84 -7.31 -4.91
N ALA A 47 -13.06 -6.76 -4.95
CA ALA A 47 -13.80 -6.56 -6.20
C ALA A 47 -13.00 -5.85 -7.32
N GLU A 48 -12.14 -4.89 -6.96
CA GLU A 48 -11.35 -4.09 -7.90
C GLU A 48 -9.84 -4.33 -7.79
N GLY A 49 -9.38 -5.38 -7.10
CA GLY A 49 -7.95 -5.63 -6.90
C GLY A 49 -7.66 -6.32 -5.59
N TYR A 50 -6.85 -5.70 -4.74
CA TYR A 50 -6.28 -6.36 -3.55
C TYR A 50 -6.25 -5.44 -2.33
N ALA A 51 -6.37 -6.03 -1.15
CA ALA A 51 -5.94 -5.43 0.10
C ALA A 51 -4.65 -6.12 0.55
N PHE A 52 -3.61 -5.36 0.81
CA PHE A 52 -2.32 -5.85 1.30
C PHE A 52 -2.24 -5.65 2.80
N MET A 53 -2.23 -6.76 3.54
CA MET A 53 -2.33 -6.79 5.00
C MET A 53 -1.53 -7.97 5.53
N ARG A 54 -1.06 -7.88 6.77
CA ARG A 54 -0.38 -8.99 7.45
C ARG A 54 -1.24 -10.23 7.49
N ASP A 55 -2.49 -10.06 7.92
CA ASP A 55 -3.52 -11.09 7.93
C ASP A 55 -4.93 -10.48 7.80
N GLU A 56 -5.97 -11.30 7.84
CA GLU A 56 -7.36 -10.82 7.72
C GLU A 56 -7.87 -10.03 8.93
N ILE A 57 -7.25 -10.15 10.11
CA ILE A 57 -7.71 -9.46 11.33
C ILE A 57 -7.62 -7.94 11.15
N VAL A 58 -6.57 -7.48 10.45
CA VAL A 58 -6.38 -6.07 10.07
C VAL A 58 -7.63 -5.53 9.37
N GLY A 59 -8.10 -6.25 8.35
CA GLY A 59 -9.27 -5.88 7.59
C GLY A 59 -10.57 -5.95 8.40
N ARG A 60 -10.69 -6.91 9.32
CA ARG A 60 -11.87 -7.09 10.18
C ARG A 60 -11.98 -6.01 11.26
N LEU A 61 -10.85 -5.59 11.82
CA LEU A 61 -10.77 -4.50 12.80
C LEU A 61 -10.87 -3.11 12.15
N GLY A 62 -10.81 -3.04 10.82
CA GLY A 62 -10.81 -1.78 10.08
C GLY A 62 -9.49 -1.02 10.20
N LEU A 63 -8.40 -1.69 10.56
CA LEU A 63 -7.08 -1.06 10.65
C LEU A 63 -6.62 -0.58 9.27
N PRO A 64 -5.80 0.49 9.21
CA PRO A 64 -5.31 1.04 7.96
C PRO A 64 -4.52 0.00 7.18
N HIS A 65 -4.70 -0.07 5.87
CA HIS A 65 -3.95 -1.02 5.05
C HIS A 65 -3.73 -0.51 3.64
N LEU A 66 -2.70 -1.03 2.97
CA LEU A 66 -2.46 -0.72 1.58
C LEU A 66 -3.56 -1.36 0.72
N ARG A 67 -4.23 -0.53 -0.06
CA ARG A 67 -5.26 -0.92 -1.01
C ARG A 67 -4.69 -0.76 -2.41
N CYS A 68 -4.88 -1.77 -3.25
CA CYS A 68 -4.50 -1.77 -4.65
C CYS A 68 -5.75 -1.95 -5.51
N ALA A 69 -6.07 -0.94 -6.32
CA ALA A 69 -7.06 -1.05 -7.38
C ALA A 69 -6.37 -1.30 -8.72
N VAL A 70 -6.90 -2.25 -9.48
CA VAL A 70 -6.39 -2.68 -10.77
C VAL A 70 -7.49 -2.51 -11.80
N MET A 71 -7.23 -1.67 -12.81
CA MET A 71 -8.09 -1.49 -13.98
C MET A 71 -7.32 -1.91 -15.24
N PRO A 72 -7.96 -2.01 -16.42
CA PRO A 72 -7.31 -2.48 -17.63
C PRO A 72 -6.07 -1.68 -18.06
N ASP A 73 -5.99 -0.39 -17.72
CA ASP A 73 -4.94 0.54 -18.15
C ASP A 73 -4.16 1.17 -17.00
N ARG A 74 -4.53 0.92 -15.73
CA ARG A 74 -3.89 1.59 -14.60
C ARG A 74 -3.96 0.80 -13.31
N VAL A 75 -3.03 1.12 -12.43
CA VAL A 75 -2.98 0.59 -11.06
C VAL A 75 -2.81 1.73 -10.08
N VAL A 76 -3.61 1.72 -9.02
CA VAL A 76 -3.60 2.72 -7.95
C VAL A 76 -3.38 2.05 -6.62
N VAL A 77 -2.41 2.53 -5.84
CA VAL A 77 -2.13 2.07 -4.48
C VAL A 77 -2.24 3.25 -3.50
N TRP A 78 -2.94 3.04 -2.39
CA TRP A 78 -3.11 4.03 -1.33
C TRP A 78 -3.34 3.36 0.02
N VAL A 79 -3.21 4.09 1.13
CA VAL A 79 -3.67 3.57 2.43
C VAL A 79 -5.17 3.80 2.60
N ARG A 80 -5.91 2.72 2.84
CA ARG A 80 -7.31 2.78 3.26
C ARG A 80 -7.37 3.21 4.72
N ASP A 81 -8.16 4.24 5.01
CA ASP A 81 -8.46 4.74 6.37
C ASP A 81 -7.22 5.06 7.22
N PRO A 82 -6.32 5.95 6.76
CA PRO A 82 -5.02 6.21 7.40
C PRO A 82 -5.12 6.77 8.83
N TYR A 83 -6.28 7.30 9.22
CA TYR A 83 -6.51 7.88 10.55
C TYR A 83 -6.92 6.84 11.60
N ASN A 84 -7.26 5.62 11.20
CA ASN A 84 -7.75 4.58 12.11
C ASN A 84 -6.64 3.75 12.78
N LEU A 85 -5.49 4.38 13.06
CA LEU A 85 -4.39 3.82 13.86
C LEU A 85 -4.74 3.83 15.36
N ARG A 86 -5.79 3.11 15.73
CA ARG A 86 -6.24 3.06 17.11
C ARG A 86 -5.41 2.08 17.94
N ASN A 87 -4.80 2.59 19.01
CA ASN A 87 -3.94 1.81 19.89
C ASN A 87 -4.64 0.60 20.52
N ASP A 88 -5.93 0.70 20.83
CA ASP A 88 -6.70 -0.43 21.42
C ASP A 88 -6.88 -1.57 20.42
N LEU A 89 -7.16 -1.27 19.15
CA LEU A 89 -7.27 -2.27 18.07
C LEU A 89 -5.92 -2.90 17.72
N LEU A 90 -4.86 -2.08 17.66
CA LEU A 90 -3.50 -2.55 17.42
C LEU A 90 -3.03 -3.46 18.55
N SER A 91 -3.28 -3.08 19.81
CA SER A 91 -2.96 -3.91 20.98
C SER A 91 -3.72 -5.24 20.96
N ALA A 92 -5.00 -5.24 20.57
CA ALA A 92 -5.78 -6.48 20.39
C ALA A 92 -5.23 -7.38 19.27
N ALA A 93 -4.54 -6.80 18.29
CA ALA A 93 -3.81 -7.52 17.25
C ALA A 93 -2.34 -7.81 17.60
N GLY A 94 -1.90 -7.49 18.83
CA GLY A 94 -0.55 -7.74 19.32
C GLY A 94 0.53 -6.85 18.69
N MET A 95 0.18 -5.61 18.31
CA MET A 95 1.08 -4.67 17.63
C MET A 95 1.06 -3.29 18.28
N SER A 96 2.17 -2.56 18.17
CA SER A 96 2.21 -1.12 18.43
C SER A 96 1.95 -0.30 17.16
N ALA A 97 1.62 1.00 17.33
CA ALA A 97 1.43 1.91 16.20
C ALA A 97 2.72 2.11 15.39
N ASP A 98 3.87 2.16 16.05
CA ASP A 98 5.19 2.37 15.43
C ASP A 98 5.57 1.16 14.57
N GLU A 99 5.45 -0.06 15.11
CA GLU A 99 5.71 -1.30 14.37
C GLU A 99 4.77 -1.44 13.16
N TYR A 100 3.49 -1.09 13.35
CA TYR A 100 2.50 -1.20 12.29
C TYR A 100 2.70 -0.15 11.19
N PHE A 101 3.07 1.07 11.59
CA PHE A 101 3.45 2.12 10.65
C PHE A 101 4.66 1.70 9.82
N GLU A 102 5.72 1.20 10.46
CA GLU A 102 6.93 0.73 9.78
C GLU A 102 6.63 -0.43 8.83
N GLU A 103 5.78 -1.39 9.21
CA GLU A 103 5.34 -2.49 8.35
C GLU A 103 4.70 -1.97 7.04
N ILE A 104 3.80 -1.00 7.14
CA ILE A 104 3.16 -0.38 5.97
C ILE A 104 4.20 0.39 5.13
N MET A 105 5.11 1.13 5.76
CA MET A 105 6.14 1.91 5.08
C MET A 105 7.11 1.01 4.30
N VAL A 106 7.55 -0.09 4.88
CA VAL A 106 8.40 -1.09 4.20
C VAL A 106 7.69 -1.65 2.97
N ALA A 107 6.42 -2.05 3.11
CA ALA A 107 5.64 -2.56 2.00
C ALA A 107 5.42 -1.50 0.90
N ALA A 108 5.10 -0.26 1.28
CA ALA A 108 4.95 0.85 0.34
C ALA A 108 6.26 1.11 -0.42
N GLY A 109 7.41 1.06 0.26
CA GLY A 109 8.72 1.18 -0.37
C GLY A 109 9.02 0.07 -1.38
N GLU A 110 8.69 -1.19 -1.05
CA GLU A 110 8.85 -2.31 -1.98
C GLU A 110 7.96 -2.17 -3.23
N ILE A 111 6.71 -1.70 -3.05
CA ILE A 111 5.81 -1.41 -4.17
C ILE A 111 6.36 -0.26 -5.02
N ALA A 112 6.83 0.82 -4.37
CA ALA A 112 7.39 1.98 -5.05
C ALA A 112 8.58 1.63 -5.96
N ARG A 113 9.43 0.69 -5.53
CA ARG A 113 10.52 0.15 -6.38
C ARG A 113 9.99 -0.49 -7.66
N VAL A 114 8.85 -1.18 -7.62
CA VAL A 114 8.20 -1.72 -8.82
C VAL A 114 7.66 -0.59 -9.70
N TYR A 115 7.01 0.42 -9.10
CA TYR A 115 6.54 1.60 -9.83
C TYR A 115 7.68 2.29 -10.61
N GLU A 116 8.84 2.50 -9.98
CA GLU A 116 9.99 3.14 -10.65
C GLU A 116 10.54 2.32 -11.82
N LYS A 117 10.54 0.98 -11.76
CA LYS A 117 10.97 0.13 -12.90
C LYS A 117 10.13 0.37 -14.16
N TYR A 118 8.84 0.68 -14.01
CA TYR A 118 7.90 0.86 -15.11
C TYR A 118 7.70 2.32 -15.49
N ARG A 119 8.30 3.27 -14.77
CA ARG A 119 8.07 4.71 -14.95
C ARG A 119 8.31 5.20 -16.37
N ALA A 120 9.37 4.73 -17.03
CA ALA A 120 9.69 5.10 -18.42
C ALA A 120 8.66 4.59 -19.45
N LEU A 121 7.84 3.59 -19.08
CA LEU A 121 6.81 2.99 -19.93
C LEU A 121 5.42 3.58 -19.66
N ALA A 122 5.29 4.43 -18.64
CA ALA A 122 4.01 4.95 -18.18
C ALA A 122 3.58 6.21 -18.94
N SER A 123 2.29 6.30 -19.27
CA SER A 123 1.68 7.52 -19.82
C SER A 123 1.14 8.44 -18.73
N GLY A 124 1.11 7.98 -17.48
CA GLY A 124 0.77 8.76 -16.29
C GLY A 124 1.40 8.12 -15.07
N TYR A 125 1.96 8.93 -14.18
CA TYR A 125 2.75 8.47 -13.04
C TYR A 125 2.59 9.42 -11.86
N LEU A 126 2.29 8.86 -10.69
CA LEU A 126 2.34 9.53 -9.40
C LEU A 126 2.97 8.55 -8.42
N LEU A 127 3.97 9.02 -7.68
CA LEU A 127 4.54 8.29 -6.55
C LEU A 127 4.74 9.29 -5.42
N LYS A 128 3.94 9.14 -4.37
CA LYS A 128 4.01 9.94 -3.16
C LYS A 128 4.19 9.01 -1.97
N LEU A 129 5.22 9.31 -1.20
CA LEU A 129 5.57 8.66 0.07
C LEU A 129 5.92 9.79 1.06
N PRO A 130 5.75 9.55 2.37
CA PRO A 130 6.19 10.44 3.45
C PRO A 130 7.64 10.92 3.34
#